data_AF-A0A966T8U7-F1
#
_entry.id   AF-A0A966T8U7-F1
#
_cell.length_a   1.000
_cell.length_b   1.000
_cell.length_c   1.000
_cell.angle_alpha   90.00
_cell.angle_beta   90.00
_cell.angle_gamma   90.00
#
_symmetry.space_group_name_H-M   'P 1'
#
loop_
_entity.id
_entity.type
_entity.pdbx_description
1 polymer ?
#
loop_
_entity_poly.entity_id
_entity_poly.type
_entity_poly.pdbx_seq_one_letter_code
_entity_poly.pdbx_strand_id
1 'polypeptide(L)'
;MAQNSNAKNLFSHEKATFVVVDEASETQKIDNFLLKILKNVPKSHIYKILRSGEVRVNKKRIDTSYRLKIDDQVRIPPIAVETERASHAIEPKQQQTAWLETNIIYEDDALLAINKPSGYAVHGGSGLNFGVIELIRHARPKAKFLELVHRIDRETSGILLIAKKRSALVNMHDMIRHNRIEKKYIMMVQGEWVEPKKTVELMLKKTFTQVGERRVNVTNDEDDSQNQMSKTIFYLKKSLGPYSLLEAKLITGRTHQLRVQLAHLGFPILGDDKYGDFALNRALQKKG
;
A
#
# COMPACT_ATOMS: atom_id res chain seq x y z
N MET A 1 -23.48 -36.49 2.86
CA MET A 1 -24.74 -35.74 3.09
C MET A 1 -24.81 -35.46 4.59
N ALA A 2 -25.01 -34.27 5.14
CA ALA A 2 -25.23 -32.93 4.60
C ALA A 2 -24.45 -31.92 5.46
N GLN A 3 -24.06 -30.83 4.82
CA GLN A 3 -23.34 -29.67 5.37
C GLN A 3 -24.17 -28.98 6.46
N ASN A 4 -23.52 -28.48 7.52
CA ASN A 4 -24.15 -27.54 8.43
C ASN A 4 -23.51 -26.15 8.25
N SER A 5 -24.07 -25.43 7.28
CA SER A 5 -23.84 -24.02 7.01
C SER A 5 -24.63 -23.17 8.03
N ASN A 6 -23.96 -22.55 8.99
CA ASN A 6 -24.57 -21.51 9.83
C ASN A 6 -23.50 -20.52 10.32
N ALA A 7 -22.96 -19.71 9.40
CA ALA A 7 -22.42 -18.40 9.75
C ALA A 7 -23.52 -17.36 9.44
N LYS A 8 -24.61 -17.38 10.23
CA LYS A 8 -25.70 -16.41 10.13
C LYS A 8 -25.20 -15.03 10.56
N ASN A 9 -25.57 -14.00 9.78
CA ASN A 9 -25.22 -12.59 9.93
C ASN A 9 -25.22 -12.12 11.40
N LEU A 10 -24.04 -11.77 11.91
CA LEU A 10 -23.85 -11.22 13.27
C LEU A 10 -24.44 -9.80 13.43
N PHE A 11 -24.85 -9.16 12.33
CA PHE A 11 -25.23 -7.75 12.26
C PHE A 11 -26.68 -7.60 11.79
N SER A 12 -27.50 -6.93 12.60
CA SER A 12 -28.91 -6.67 12.31
C SER A 12 -29.06 -5.51 11.31
N HIS A 13 -30.11 -5.57 10.48
CA HIS A 13 -30.54 -4.48 9.61
C HIS A 13 -31.36 -3.41 10.35
N GLU A 14 -31.82 -3.70 11.57
CA GLU A 14 -32.74 -2.84 12.32
C GLU A 14 -32.11 -2.23 13.58
N LYS A 15 -31.13 -2.90 14.19
CA LYS A 15 -30.53 -2.49 15.46
C LYS A 15 -29.01 -2.40 15.41
N ALA A 16 -28.48 -1.42 16.13
CA ALA A 16 -27.04 -1.27 16.30
C ALA A 16 -26.49 -2.49 17.07
N THR A 17 -25.33 -2.97 16.62
CA THR A 17 -24.63 -4.10 17.25
C THR A 17 -23.49 -3.58 18.11
N PHE A 18 -23.27 -4.18 19.27
CA PHE A 18 -22.16 -3.85 20.16
C PHE A 18 -21.18 -5.01 20.20
N VAL A 19 -19.90 -4.73 19.95
CA VAL A 19 -18.83 -5.72 19.98
C VAL A 19 -17.80 -5.28 21.01
N VAL A 20 -17.44 -6.16 21.94
CA VAL A 20 -16.36 -5.93 22.90
C VAL A 20 -15.06 -6.40 22.28
N VAL A 21 -14.02 -5.58 22.37
CA VAL A 21 -12.70 -5.90 21.82
C VAL A 21 -11.98 -6.91 22.70
N ASP A 22 -11.54 -8.00 22.07
CA ASP A 22 -10.73 -9.06 22.65
C ASP A 22 -9.23 -8.83 22.45
N GLU A 23 -8.39 -9.65 23.10
CA GLU A 23 -6.93 -9.64 22.93
C GLU A 23 -6.50 -9.80 21.46
N ALA A 24 -7.24 -10.58 20.67
CA ALA A 24 -6.91 -10.79 19.26
C ALA A 24 -6.99 -9.50 18.43
N SER A 25 -7.86 -8.58 18.84
CA SER A 25 -8.16 -7.33 18.15
C SER A 25 -7.51 -6.10 18.82
N GLU A 26 -6.79 -6.30 19.92
CA GLU A 26 -6.05 -5.24 20.61
C GLU A 26 -5.03 -4.58 19.67
N THR A 27 -4.90 -3.26 19.77
CA THR A 27 -4.07 -2.34 18.96
C THR A 27 -4.44 -2.27 17.48
N GLN A 28 -5.42 -3.06 17.02
CA GLN A 28 -5.90 -3.02 15.65
C GLN A 28 -6.57 -1.67 15.38
N LYS A 29 -6.35 -1.11 14.18
CA LYS A 29 -7.09 0.08 13.75
C LYS A 29 -8.56 -0.27 13.56
N ILE A 30 -9.45 0.65 13.95
CA ILE A 30 -10.91 0.47 13.87
C ILE A 30 -11.40 0.12 12.46
N ASP A 31 -10.81 0.71 11.42
CA ASP A 31 -11.19 0.42 10.03
C ASP A 31 -10.86 -1.03 9.65
N ASN A 32 -9.67 -1.51 10.02
CA ASN A 32 -9.27 -2.90 9.81
C ASN A 32 -10.14 -3.88 10.62
N PHE A 33 -10.51 -3.51 11.84
CA PHE A 33 -11.42 -4.31 12.67
C PHE A 33 -12.80 -4.44 12.02
N LEU A 34 -13.39 -3.32 11.57
CA LEU A 34 -14.67 -3.32 10.87
C LEU A 34 -14.59 -4.10 9.56
N LEU A 35 -13.53 -3.96 8.77
CA LEU A 35 -13.34 -4.72 7.52
C LEU A 35 -13.28 -6.24 7.75
N LYS A 36 -12.68 -6.68 8.85
CA LYS A 36 -12.60 -8.09 9.23
C LYS A 36 -13.98 -8.66 9.58
N ILE A 37 -14.79 -7.86 10.25
CA ILE A 37 -16.07 -8.27 10.83
C ILE A 37 -17.23 -8.10 9.83
N LEU A 38 -17.17 -7.05 9.01
CA LEU A 38 -18.18 -6.68 8.01
C LEU A 38 -17.74 -7.12 6.60
N LYS A 39 -17.49 -8.42 6.42
CA LYS A 39 -16.85 -8.98 5.21
C LYS A 39 -17.52 -8.61 3.88
N ASN A 40 -18.84 -8.35 3.89
CA ASN A 40 -19.62 -8.07 2.68
C ASN A 40 -19.97 -6.58 2.52
N VAL A 41 -19.43 -5.71 3.37
CA VAL A 41 -19.72 -4.27 3.32
C VAL A 41 -18.62 -3.58 2.51
N PRO A 42 -18.96 -2.84 1.45
CA PRO A 42 -17.97 -2.13 0.65
C PRO A 42 -17.10 -1.20 1.50
N LYS A 43 -15.79 -1.14 1.19
CA LYS A 43 -14.82 -0.25 1.89
C LYS A 43 -15.33 1.19 1.96
N SER A 44 -15.87 1.72 0.86
CA SER A 44 -16.44 3.06 0.78
C SER A 44 -17.57 3.29 1.78
N HIS A 45 -18.40 2.27 2.03
CA HIS A 45 -19.49 2.32 2.99
C HIS A 45 -18.94 2.30 4.43
N ILE A 46 -17.94 1.47 4.74
CA ILE A 46 -17.26 1.47 6.05
C ILE A 46 -16.65 2.85 6.34
N TYR A 47 -15.96 3.46 5.36
CA TYR A 47 -15.44 4.82 5.51
C TYR A 47 -16.54 5.88 5.60
N LYS A 48 -17.72 5.66 5.00
CA LYS A 48 -18.88 6.54 5.15
C LYS A 48 -19.39 6.52 6.59
N ILE A 49 -19.67 5.34 7.15
CA ILE A 49 -20.24 5.20 8.52
C ILE A 49 -19.25 5.63 9.63
N LEU A 50 -17.95 5.51 9.38
CA LEU A 50 -16.92 6.08 10.26
C LEU A 50 -16.91 7.61 10.18
N ARG A 51 -16.90 8.18 8.96
CA ARG A 51 -16.87 9.63 8.77
C ARG A 51 -18.16 10.30 9.24
N SER A 52 -19.33 9.70 9.09
CA SER A 52 -20.61 10.20 9.61
C SER A 52 -20.73 10.08 11.13
N GLY A 53 -19.83 9.32 11.80
CA GLY A 53 -19.84 9.12 13.25
C GLY A 53 -20.93 8.15 13.73
N GLU A 54 -21.44 7.32 12.82
CA GLU A 54 -22.41 6.27 13.13
C GLU A 54 -21.75 5.12 13.90
N VAL A 55 -20.49 4.80 13.57
CA VAL A 55 -19.64 3.93 14.39
C VAL A 55 -19.11 4.72 15.58
N ARG A 56 -19.20 4.14 16.77
CA ARG A 56 -18.71 4.74 18.01
C ARG A 56 -17.94 3.74 18.85
N VAL A 57 -16.95 4.21 19.60
CA VAL A 57 -16.25 3.40 20.61
C VAL A 57 -16.49 4.06 21.96
N ASN A 58 -16.97 3.28 22.94
CA ASN A 58 -17.29 3.78 24.28
C ASN A 58 -18.20 5.02 24.25
N LYS A 59 -19.23 4.98 23.38
CA LYS A 59 -20.20 6.07 23.10
C LYS A 59 -19.61 7.33 22.43
N LYS A 60 -18.31 7.39 22.16
CA LYS A 60 -17.62 8.52 21.52
C LYS A 60 -17.46 8.31 20.01
N ARG A 61 -17.54 9.42 19.26
CA ARG A 61 -17.14 9.44 17.84
C ARG A 61 -15.63 9.27 17.76
N ILE A 62 -15.20 8.46 16.81
CA ILE A 62 -13.78 8.15 16.57
C ILE A 62 -13.44 8.42 15.10
N ASP A 63 -12.16 8.56 14.82
CA ASP A 63 -11.66 8.63 13.45
C ASP A 63 -11.05 7.29 13.01
N THR A 64 -10.74 7.16 11.72
CA THR A 64 -10.21 5.93 11.10
C THR A 64 -8.83 5.47 11.63
N SER A 65 -8.11 6.34 12.34
CA SER A 65 -6.81 6.07 12.94
C SER A 65 -6.92 5.46 14.35
N TYR A 66 -8.11 5.49 14.95
CA TYR A 66 -8.35 4.95 16.29
C TYR A 66 -7.86 3.51 16.40
N ARG A 67 -7.06 3.23 17.43
CA ARG A 67 -6.57 1.90 17.77
C ARG A 67 -7.34 1.35 18.94
N LEU A 68 -7.89 0.16 18.75
CA LEU A 68 -8.70 -0.54 19.74
C LEU A 68 -7.87 -0.95 20.95
N LYS A 69 -8.49 -0.87 22.12
CA LYS A 69 -8.00 -1.40 23.39
C LYS A 69 -8.88 -2.56 23.83
N ILE A 70 -8.34 -3.46 24.63
CA ILE A 70 -9.12 -4.51 25.30
C ILE A 70 -10.29 -3.83 26.04
N ASP A 71 -11.46 -4.48 26.02
CA ASP A 71 -12.72 -4.03 26.60
C ASP A 71 -13.36 -2.80 25.96
N ASP A 72 -12.80 -2.26 24.87
CA ASP A 72 -13.48 -1.22 24.09
C ASP A 72 -14.84 -1.76 23.59
N GLN A 73 -15.89 -0.97 23.83
CA GLN A 73 -17.23 -1.28 23.35
C GLN A 73 -17.48 -0.56 22.02
N VAL A 74 -17.39 -1.31 20.91
CA VAL A 74 -17.61 -0.81 19.56
C VAL A 74 -19.08 -0.92 19.19
N ARG A 75 -19.76 0.22 19.03
CA ARG A 75 -21.11 0.32 18.46
C ARG A 75 -21.02 0.42 16.94
N ILE A 76 -21.63 -0.54 16.25
CA ILE A 76 -21.76 -0.61 14.80
C ILE A 76 -23.23 -0.30 14.45
N PRO A 77 -23.52 0.64 13.54
CA PRO A 77 -24.90 0.93 13.13
C PRO A 77 -25.54 -0.30 12.45
N PRO A 78 -26.87 -0.34 12.31
CA PRO A 78 -27.51 -1.34 11.46
C PRO A 78 -26.98 -1.19 10.04
N ILE A 79 -26.51 -2.28 9.43
CA ILE A 79 -26.00 -2.25 8.06
C ILE A 79 -26.93 -3.10 7.22
N ALA A 80 -27.68 -2.46 6.32
CA ALA A 80 -28.36 -3.13 5.22
C ALA A 80 -27.29 -3.74 4.31
N VAL A 81 -27.00 -5.02 4.50
CA VAL A 81 -26.25 -5.81 3.55
C VAL A 81 -27.24 -6.05 2.41
N GLU A 82 -27.14 -5.31 1.30
CA GLU A 82 -27.77 -5.72 0.05
C GLU A 82 -27.17 -7.09 -0.30
N THR A 83 -27.85 -8.16 0.12
CA THR A 83 -27.45 -9.56 -0.12
C THR A 83 -27.46 -9.93 -1.61
N GLU A 84 -27.88 -9.03 -2.50
CA GLU A 84 -28.00 -9.26 -3.95
C GLU A 84 -26.99 -8.50 -4.80
N ARG A 85 -26.19 -7.63 -4.20
CA ARG A 85 -24.87 -7.34 -4.77
C ARG A 85 -23.89 -8.23 -4.05
N ALA A 86 -23.92 -9.51 -4.39
CA ALA A 86 -22.66 -10.19 -4.65
C ALA A 86 -21.93 -9.32 -5.66
N SER A 87 -21.21 -8.31 -5.13
CA SER A 87 -20.18 -7.58 -5.85
C SER A 87 -19.50 -8.64 -6.67
N HIS A 88 -19.48 -8.48 -7.99
CA HIS A 88 -18.67 -9.32 -8.84
C HIS A 88 -17.28 -9.31 -8.21
N ALA A 89 -17.00 -10.31 -7.37
CA ALA A 89 -15.68 -10.64 -6.94
C ALA A 89 -15.14 -11.11 -8.25
N ILE A 90 -14.52 -10.18 -8.98
CA ILE A 90 -13.84 -10.48 -10.22
C ILE A 90 -12.82 -11.50 -9.78
N GLU A 91 -13.14 -12.79 -9.97
CA GLU A 91 -12.21 -13.85 -9.67
C GLU A 91 -10.97 -13.55 -10.48
N PRO A 92 -9.79 -13.46 -9.83
CA PRO A 92 -8.57 -13.27 -10.57
C PRO A 92 -8.47 -14.34 -11.65
N LYS A 93 -8.40 -13.93 -12.92
CA LYS A 93 -8.18 -14.87 -14.02
C LYS A 93 -6.93 -15.68 -13.69
N GLN A 94 -6.92 -16.99 -13.93
CA GLN A 94 -5.77 -17.86 -13.64
C GLN A 94 -4.44 -17.33 -14.21
N GLN A 95 -4.48 -16.64 -15.36
CA GLN A 95 -3.32 -15.96 -15.95
C GLN A 95 -2.71 -14.87 -15.06
N GLN A 96 -3.51 -14.18 -14.23
CA GLN A 96 -3.04 -13.15 -13.32
C GLN A 96 -2.37 -13.71 -12.06
N THR A 97 -2.58 -14.99 -11.73
CA THR A 97 -1.90 -15.65 -10.61
C THR A 97 -0.69 -16.46 -11.06
N ALA A 98 -0.59 -16.83 -12.34
CA ALA A 98 0.49 -17.67 -12.87
C ALA A 98 1.89 -17.07 -12.65
N TRP A 99 2.03 -15.74 -12.72
CA TRP A 99 3.32 -15.09 -12.48
C TRP A 99 3.75 -15.11 -11.01
N LEU A 100 2.82 -15.27 -10.06
CA LEU A 100 3.14 -15.17 -8.64
C LEU A 100 4.15 -16.24 -8.22
N GLU A 101 3.85 -17.50 -8.52
CA GLU A 101 4.68 -18.63 -8.12
C GLU A 101 6.04 -18.62 -8.84
N THR A 102 6.10 -18.17 -10.10
CA THR A 102 7.36 -18.05 -10.85
C THR A 102 8.22 -16.85 -10.44
N ASN A 103 7.67 -15.91 -9.67
CA ASN A 103 8.37 -14.72 -9.18
C ASN A 103 8.65 -14.77 -7.68
N ILE A 104 8.45 -15.91 -7.02
CA ILE A 104 8.91 -16.10 -5.63
C ILE A 104 10.43 -16.14 -5.63
N ILE A 105 11.05 -15.21 -4.92
CA ILE A 105 12.52 -15.14 -4.78
C ILE A 105 12.99 -15.71 -3.46
N TYR A 106 12.12 -15.75 -2.45
CA TYR A 106 12.40 -16.33 -1.14
C TYR A 106 11.08 -16.68 -0.44
N GLU A 107 11.03 -17.83 0.23
CA GLU A 107 9.94 -18.20 1.11
C GLU A 107 10.42 -19.08 2.27
N ASP A 108 10.03 -18.72 3.49
CA ASP A 108 10.18 -19.55 4.69
C ASP A 108 8.85 -19.58 5.48
N ASP A 109 8.84 -20.14 6.69
CA ASP A 109 7.63 -20.23 7.52
C ASP A 109 7.03 -18.87 7.94
N ALA A 110 7.82 -17.80 7.93
CA ALA A 110 7.50 -16.48 8.46
C ALA A 110 7.34 -15.40 7.38
N LEU A 111 8.04 -15.50 6.26
CA LEU A 111 8.16 -14.49 5.22
C LEU A 111 8.04 -15.09 3.82
N LEU A 112 7.47 -14.31 2.91
CA LEU A 112 7.45 -14.52 1.48
C LEU A 112 7.98 -13.24 0.81
N ALA A 113 8.95 -13.38 -0.07
CA ALA A 113 9.44 -12.32 -0.93
C ALA A 113 9.16 -12.67 -2.39
N ILE A 114 8.54 -11.73 -3.10
CA ILE A 114 8.28 -11.87 -4.54
C ILE A 114 8.94 -10.74 -5.31
N ASN A 115 9.37 -11.03 -6.54
CA ASN A 115 9.72 -10.03 -7.53
C ASN A 115 8.44 -9.54 -8.21
N LYS A 116 7.83 -8.47 -7.69
CA LYS A 116 6.63 -7.89 -8.27
C LYS A 116 6.95 -7.28 -9.64
N PRO A 117 6.26 -7.66 -10.73
CA PRO A 117 6.38 -6.98 -12.00
C PRO A 117 5.76 -5.57 -11.95
N SER A 118 6.14 -4.72 -12.91
CA SER A 118 5.50 -3.41 -13.10
C SER A 118 4.03 -3.58 -13.54
N GLY A 119 3.20 -2.55 -13.32
CA GLY A 119 1.77 -2.53 -13.65
C GLY A 119 0.84 -3.15 -12.58
N TYR A 120 1.38 -3.90 -11.61
CA TYR A 120 0.58 -4.50 -10.53
C TYR A 120 0.57 -3.63 -9.27
N ALA A 121 -0.64 -3.26 -8.82
CA ALA A 121 -0.82 -2.59 -7.53
C ALA A 121 -0.65 -3.60 -6.39
N VAL A 122 -0.04 -3.20 -5.27
CA VAL A 122 0.20 -4.10 -4.14
C VAL A 122 -1.07 -4.44 -3.35
N HIS A 123 -2.06 -3.55 -3.33
CA HIS A 123 -3.37 -3.73 -2.71
C HIS A 123 -4.47 -3.06 -3.54
N GLY A 124 -5.72 -3.51 -3.41
CA GLY A 124 -6.87 -2.83 -4.01
C GLY A 124 -7.04 -1.39 -3.50
N GLY A 125 -7.28 -0.44 -4.39
CA GLY A 125 -7.30 1.01 -4.12
C GLY A 125 -8.37 1.75 -4.93
N SER A 126 -8.28 3.09 -5.01
CA SER A 126 -9.21 3.93 -5.77
C SER A 126 -9.21 3.55 -7.27
N GLY A 127 -10.16 2.71 -7.69
CA GLY A 127 -10.33 2.28 -9.09
C GLY A 127 -9.78 0.90 -9.44
N LEU A 128 -9.16 0.16 -8.50
CA LEU A 128 -8.71 -1.23 -8.71
C LEU A 128 -9.33 -2.15 -7.67
N ASN A 129 -10.01 -3.20 -8.14
CA ASN A 129 -10.75 -4.14 -7.28
C ASN A 129 -9.82 -5.10 -6.51
N PHE A 130 -8.61 -5.36 -6.99
CA PHE A 130 -7.63 -6.25 -6.36
C PHE A 130 -6.19 -5.83 -6.67
N GLY A 131 -5.26 -6.14 -5.77
CA GLY A 131 -3.82 -6.03 -5.94
C GLY A 131 -3.12 -7.35 -5.60
N VAL A 132 -1.79 -7.32 -5.58
CA VAL A 132 -0.93 -8.50 -5.37
C VAL A 132 -1.29 -9.27 -4.10
N ILE A 133 -1.59 -8.59 -3.00
CA ILE A 133 -1.94 -9.27 -1.74
C ILE A 133 -3.26 -10.05 -1.86
N GLU A 134 -4.26 -9.51 -2.56
CA GLU A 134 -5.51 -10.21 -2.82
C GLU A 134 -5.30 -11.43 -3.74
N LEU A 135 -4.45 -11.30 -4.76
CA LEU A 135 -4.08 -12.42 -5.66
C LEU A 135 -3.41 -13.56 -4.89
N ILE A 136 -2.49 -13.26 -3.98
CA ILE A 136 -1.76 -14.28 -3.19
C ILE A 136 -2.70 -14.95 -2.18
N ARG A 137 -3.59 -14.19 -1.54
CA ARG A 137 -4.62 -14.77 -0.65
C ARG A 137 -5.56 -15.70 -1.40
N HIS A 138 -5.92 -15.34 -2.63
CA HIS A 138 -6.71 -16.18 -3.51
C HIS A 138 -5.96 -17.47 -3.90
N ALA A 139 -4.69 -17.36 -4.29
CA ALA A 139 -3.86 -18.51 -4.64
C ALA A 139 -3.55 -19.43 -3.45
N ARG A 140 -3.59 -18.89 -2.21
CA ARG A 140 -3.23 -19.62 -0.98
C ARG A 140 -4.36 -19.56 0.06
N PRO A 141 -5.54 -20.14 -0.23
CA PRO A 141 -6.72 -20.01 0.63
C PRO A 141 -6.57 -20.68 2.01
N LYS A 142 -5.62 -21.61 2.15
CA LYS A 142 -5.31 -22.28 3.42
C LYS A 142 -4.39 -21.44 4.34
N ALA A 143 -3.77 -20.39 3.82
CA ALA A 143 -2.89 -19.53 4.62
C ALA A 143 -3.73 -18.70 5.60
N LYS A 144 -3.50 -18.88 6.90
CA LYS A 144 -4.26 -18.19 7.96
C LYS A 144 -3.91 -16.70 8.06
N PHE A 145 -2.71 -16.31 7.65
CA PHE A 145 -2.20 -14.95 7.76
C PHE A 145 -1.26 -14.63 6.59
N LEU A 146 -1.58 -13.58 5.86
CA LEU A 146 -0.76 -13.01 4.79
C LEU A 146 -0.97 -11.50 4.81
N GLU A 147 0.07 -10.74 5.14
CA GLU A 147 0.00 -9.28 5.19
C GLU A 147 1.21 -8.63 4.54
N LEU A 148 1.00 -7.50 3.87
CA LEU A 148 2.08 -6.72 3.27
C LEU A 148 2.98 -6.13 4.37
N VAL A 149 4.28 -6.39 4.29
CA VAL A 149 5.28 -5.76 5.17
C VAL A 149 5.54 -4.31 4.75
N HIS A 150 5.56 -4.08 3.44
CA HIS A 150 5.69 -2.76 2.86
C HIS A 150 4.97 -2.72 1.52
N ARG A 151 5.04 -1.56 0.88
CA ARG A 151 4.37 -1.28 -0.39
C ARG A 151 5.34 -0.58 -1.34
N ILE A 152 5.21 -0.91 -2.61
CA ILE A 152 5.87 -0.24 -3.74
C ILE A 152 4.79 0.22 -4.71
N ASP A 153 5.08 1.24 -5.53
CA ASP A 153 4.08 1.81 -6.43
C ASP A 153 3.70 0.82 -7.55
N ARG A 154 2.56 1.05 -8.20
CA ARG A 154 2.03 0.17 -9.25
C ARG A 154 3.05 -0.07 -10.36
N GLU A 155 3.65 1.02 -10.85
CA GLU A 155 4.64 1.01 -11.93
C GLU A 155 6.06 0.63 -11.46
N THR A 156 6.28 0.43 -10.15
CA THR A 156 7.57 0.01 -9.62
C THR A 156 7.62 -1.51 -9.57
N SER A 157 8.58 -2.11 -10.27
CA SER A 157 8.91 -3.53 -10.11
C SER A 157 9.90 -3.76 -8.96
N GLY A 158 10.05 -5.01 -8.53
CA GLY A 158 11.07 -5.42 -7.56
C GLY A 158 10.50 -6.11 -6.34
N ILE A 159 11.32 -6.20 -5.30
CA ILE A 159 11.06 -7.01 -4.11
C ILE A 159 9.84 -6.47 -3.35
N LEU A 160 8.85 -7.32 -3.12
CA LEU A 160 7.73 -7.09 -2.23
C LEU A 160 7.71 -8.17 -1.14
N LEU A 161 7.79 -7.73 0.12
CA LEU A 161 7.77 -8.61 1.28
C LEU A 161 6.36 -8.78 1.85
N ILE A 162 6.01 -10.03 2.16
CA ILE A 162 4.73 -10.45 2.74
C ILE A 162 5.04 -11.28 3.99
N ALA A 163 4.38 -10.97 5.09
CA ALA A 163 4.48 -11.71 6.33
C ALA A 163 3.45 -12.85 6.35
N LYS A 164 3.92 -14.06 6.65
CA LYS A 164 3.10 -15.28 6.87
C LYS A 164 2.71 -15.47 8.34
N LYS A 165 3.32 -14.69 9.25
CA LYS A 165 3.01 -14.68 10.70
C LYS A 165 2.87 -13.24 11.22
N ARG A 166 1.98 -13.02 12.20
CA ARG A 166 1.80 -11.70 12.85
C ARG A 166 3.08 -11.22 13.53
N SER A 167 3.79 -12.11 14.21
CA SER A 167 5.08 -11.79 14.86
C SER A 167 6.12 -11.30 13.84
N ALA A 168 6.21 -11.96 12.68
CA ALA A 168 7.08 -11.53 11.59
C ALA A 168 6.72 -10.14 11.07
N LEU A 169 5.42 -9.86 10.87
CA LEU A 169 4.96 -8.53 10.44
C LEU A 169 5.38 -7.43 11.43
N VAL A 170 5.17 -7.67 12.73
CA VAL A 170 5.52 -6.71 13.79
C VAL A 170 7.03 -6.46 13.81
N ASN A 171 7.84 -7.53 13.78
CA ASN A 171 9.30 -7.42 13.77
C ASN A 171 9.80 -6.68 12.52
N MET A 172 9.26 -6.99 11.34
CA MET A 172 9.65 -6.30 10.10
C MET A 172 9.28 -4.82 10.12
N HIS A 173 8.09 -4.46 10.61
CA HIS A 173 7.72 -3.06 10.78
C HIS A 173 8.64 -2.33 11.77
N ASP A 174 9.05 -3.00 12.85
CA ASP A 174 10.00 -2.45 13.80
C ASP A 174 11.37 -2.20 13.16
N MET A 175 11.88 -3.19 12.40
CA MET A 175 13.12 -3.04 11.65
C MET A 175 13.04 -1.89 10.62
N ILE A 176 11.91 -1.72 9.93
CA ILE A 176 11.70 -0.59 9.01
C ILE A 176 11.68 0.74 9.77
N ARG A 177 10.97 0.81 10.91
CA ARG A 177 10.87 2.02 11.73
C ARG A 177 12.23 2.48 12.25
N HIS A 178 13.08 1.52 12.63
CA HIS A 178 14.42 1.75 13.15
C HIS A 178 15.51 1.71 12.06
N ASN A 179 15.15 1.79 10.77
CA ASN A 179 16.07 1.79 9.63
C ASN A 179 17.08 0.63 9.61
N ARG A 180 16.69 -0.55 10.11
CA ARG A 180 17.49 -1.78 10.13
C ARG A 180 17.37 -2.59 8.83
N ILE A 181 16.59 -2.11 7.86
CA ILE A 181 16.45 -2.69 6.52
C ILE A 181 17.01 -1.73 5.49
N GLU A 182 18.02 -2.16 4.74
CA GLU A 182 18.53 -1.42 3.61
C GLU A 182 17.66 -1.67 2.37
N LYS A 183 17.18 -0.58 1.75
CA LYS A 183 16.40 -0.64 0.51
C LYS A 183 17.17 0.05 -0.61
N LYS A 184 17.51 -0.71 -1.64
CA LYS A 184 18.20 -0.25 -2.84
C LYS A 184 17.28 -0.34 -4.05
N TYR A 185 17.29 0.70 -4.87
CA TYR A 185 16.56 0.77 -6.12
C TYR A 185 17.55 1.01 -7.24
N ILE A 186 17.26 0.48 -8.43
CA ILE A 186 17.98 0.80 -9.66
C ILE A 186 17.01 1.52 -10.59
N MET A 187 17.46 2.61 -11.20
CA MET A 187 16.64 3.42 -12.10
C MET A 187 17.49 4.04 -13.20
N MET A 188 16.90 4.18 -14.38
CA MET A 188 17.47 4.98 -15.48
C MET A 188 16.85 6.37 -15.43
N VAL A 189 17.68 7.41 -15.53
CA VAL A 189 17.23 8.81 -15.55
C VAL A 189 17.65 9.48 -16.85
N GLN A 190 16.87 10.49 -17.26
CA GLN A 190 17.25 11.43 -18.30
C GLN A 190 18.35 12.36 -17.77
N GLY A 191 19.35 12.66 -18.61
CA GLY A 191 20.45 13.56 -18.30
C GLY A 191 21.75 12.85 -17.92
N GLU A 192 22.83 13.62 -17.98
CA GLU A 192 24.17 13.20 -17.60
C GLU A 192 24.40 13.50 -16.11
N TRP A 193 24.37 12.46 -15.29
CA TRP A 193 24.63 12.56 -13.87
C TRP A 193 26.13 12.38 -13.62
N VAL A 194 26.80 13.41 -13.10
CA VAL A 194 28.26 13.45 -12.96
C VAL A 194 28.77 13.03 -11.58
N GLU A 195 27.94 13.12 -10.55
CA GLU A 195 28.34 12.89 -9.16
C GLU A 195 28.37 11.38 -8.83
N PRO A 196 29.52 10.78 -8.47
CA PRO A 196 29.58 9.34 -8.14
C PRO A 196 28.68 8.94 -6.96
N LYS A 197 28.50 9.87 -6.02
CA LYS A 197 27.64 9.73 -4.85
C LYS A 197 27.03 11.10 -4.50
N LYS A 198 25.71 11.16 -4.33
CA LYS A 198 24.98 12.36 -3.91
C LYS A 198 23.98 12.03 -2.82
N THR A 199 23.99 12.79 -1.74
CA THR A 199 22.91 12.73 -0.74
C THR A 199 21.89 13.82 -1.07
N VAL A 200 20.61 13.45 -1.15
CA VAL A 200 19.51 14.36 -1.47
C VAL A 200 18.53 14.37 -0.31
N GLU A 201 18.33 15.56 0.24
CA GLU A 201 17.36 15.84 1.30
C GLU A 201 16.38 16.89 0.81
N LEU A 202 15.10 16.52 0.69
CA LEU A 202 14.05 17.42 0.23
C LEU A 202 12.80 17.25 1.10
N MET A 203 12.15 18.36 1.39
CA MET A 203 10.86 18.41 2.08
C MET A 203 9.73 18.16 1.07
N LEU A 204 8.88 17.16 1.34
CA LEU A 204 7.82 16.73 0.41
C LEU A 204 6.44 17.05 0.96
N LYS A 205 5.60 17.68 0.14
CA LYS A 205 4.18 17.99 0.42
C LYS A 205 3.25 17.18 -0.47
N LYS A 206 2.23 16.56 0.13
CA LYS A 206 1.16 15.87 -0.59
C LYS A 206 0.10 16.86 -1.03
N THR A 207 -0.25 16.82 -2.31
CA THR A 207 -1.26 17.69 -2.91
C THR A 207 -2.29 16.85 -3.68
N PHE A 208 -3.41 17.47 -4.03
CA PHE A 208 -4.42 16.88 -4.90
C PHE A 208 -4.58 17.78 -6.12
N THR A 209 -4.67 17.20 -7.31
CA THR A 209 -5.03 17.94 -8.52
C THR A 209 -6.51 18.32 -8.48
N GLN A 210 -6.95 19.21 -9.37
CA GLN A 210 -8.35 19.60 -9.50
C GLN A 210 -9.28 18.41 -9.78
N VAL A 211 -8.74 17.34 -10.40
CA VAL A 211 -9.46 16.09 -10.70
C VAL A 211 -9.33 15.05 -9.57
N GLY A 212 -8.80 15.46 -8.40
CA GLY A 212 -8.67 14.62 -7.21
C GLY A 212 -7.49 13.63 -7.25
N GLU A 213 -6.60 13.73 -8.25
CA GLU A 213 -5.43 12.86 -8.33
C GLU A 213 -4.38 13.28 -7.31
N ARG A 214 -3.87 12.32 -6.51
CA ARG A 214 -2.83 12.61 -5.52
C ARG A 214 -1.49 12.88 -6.20
N ARG A 215 -0.87 14.03 -5.91
CA ARG A 215 0.49 14.40 -6.28
C ARG A 215 1.35 14.67 -5.04
N VAL A 216 2.65 14.75 -5.28
CA VAL A 216 3.68 15.04 -4.27
C VAL A 216 4.64 16.03 -4.91
N ASN A 217 4.89 17.14 -4.23
CA ASN A 217 5.75 18.22 -4.70
C ASN A 217 6.84 18.51 -3.66
N VAL A 218 7.95 19.09 -4.10
CA VAL A 218 8.96 19.67 -3.21
C VAL A 218 8.44 21.01 -2.70
N THR A 219 8.70 21.31 -1.43
CA THR A 219 8.33 22.56 -0.78
C THR A 219 9.47 23.07 0.09
N ASN A 220 9.54 24.38 0.31
CA ASN A 220 10.46 25.01 1.26
C ASN A 220 9.74 25.47 2.55
N ASP A 221 8.44 25.19 2.63
CA ASP A 221 7.61 25.48 3.81
C ASP A 221 7.93 24.46 4.91
N GLU A 222 8.61 24.90 5.97
CA GLU A 222 8.97 24.04 7.11
C GLU A 222 7.89 24.04 8.21
N ASP A 223 6.92 24.96 8.16
CA ASP A 223 5.94 25.19 9.23
C ASP A 223 4.68 24.32 9.10
N ASP A 224 4.43 23.73 7.93
CA ASP A 224 3.32 22.79 7.74
C ASP A 224 3.68 21.38 8.23
N SER A 225 3.08 20.99 9.35
CA SER A 225 3.20 19.66 9.97
C SER A 225 2.88 18.47 9.04
N GLN A 226 2.22 18.69 7.89
CA GLN A 226 1.97 17.64 6.90
C GLN A 226 3.16 17.37 5.97
N ASN A 227 4.15 18.26 5.95
CA ASN A 227 5.35 18.13 5.14
C ASN A 227 6.27 17.05 5.73
N GLN A 228 6.89 16.26 4.86
CA GLN A 228 7.65 15.09 5.28
C GLN A 228 9.07 15.12 4.74
N MET A 229 10.06 15.11 5.64
CA MET A 229 11.46 15.13 5.24
C MET A 229 11.79 13.80 4.54
N SER A 230 12.48 13.92 3.42
CA SER A 230 12.87 12.78 2.60
C SER A 230 14.37 12.80 2.38
N LYS A 231 15.02 11.65 2.58
CA LYS A 231 16.47 11.47 2.43
C LYS A 231 16.78 10.22 1.61
N THR A 232 17.62 10.41 0.60
CA THR A 232 18.09 9.38 -0.32
C THR A 232 19.57 9.58 -0.60
N ILE A 233 20.32 8.48 -0.77
CA ILE A 233 21.69 8.52 -1.28
C ILE A 233 21.70 7.87 -2.67
N PHE A 234 22.06 8.64 -3.69
CA PHE A 234 22.21 8.18 -5.06
C PHE A 234 23.67 7.86 -5.34
N TYR A 235 23.90 6.80 -6.11
CA TYR A 235 25.19 6.39 -6.63
C TYR A 235 25.10 6.25 -8.15
N LEU A 236 26.03 6.88 -8.87
CA LEU A 236 26.16 6.68 -10.31
C LEU A 236 26.69 5.27 -10.57
N LYS A 237 25.94 4.46 -11.33
CA LYS A 237 26.35 3.12 -11.74
C LYS A 237 26.94 3.10 -13.14
N LYS A 238 26.35 3.87 -14.06
CA LYS A 238 26.81 3.96 -15.45
C LYS A 238 26.32 5.26 -16.10
N SER A 239 27.21 5.95 -16.82
CA SER A 239 26.82 7.01 -17.76
C SER A 239 26.58 6.42 -19.14
N LEU A 240 25.49 6.82 -19.79
CA LEU A 240 24.99 6.29 -21.06
C LEU A 240 24.64 7.43 -22.02
N GLY A 241 25.48 8.47 -22.07
CA GLY A 241 25.26 9.66 -22.90
C GLY A 241 24.13 10.52 -22.33
N PRO A 242 22.98 10.69 -23.03
CA PRO A 242 21.86 11.48 -22.52
C PRO A 242 21.10 10.81 -21.36
N TYR A 243 21.58 9.67 -20.85
CA TYR A 243 20.96 8.92 -19.76
C TYR A 243 21.99 8.50 -18.73
N SER A 244 21.52 8.27 -17.49
CA SER A 244 22.36 7.76 -16.41
C SER A 244 21.65 6.63 -15.65
N LEU A 245 22.38 5.56 -15.37
CA LEU A 245 21.92 4.48 -14.50
C LEU A 245 22.34 4.78 -13.06
N LEU A 246 21.36 4.89 -12.17
CA LEU A 246 21.57 5.20 -10.76
C LEU A 246 21.16 4.02 -9.87
N GLU A 247 21.85 3.89 -8.74
CA GLU A 247 21.38 3.16 -7.57
C GLU A 247 20.97 4.14 -6.49
N ALA A 248 19.78 3.96 -5.90
CA ALA A 248 19.30 4.79 -4.79
C ALA A 248 19.17 3.94 -3.53
N LYS A 249 19.89 4.32 -2.48
CA LYS A 249 19.70 3.83 -1.11
C LYS A 249 18.71 4.74 -0.39
N LEU A 250 17.52 4.21 -0.08
CA LEU A 250 16.50 4.94 0.65
C LEU A 250 16.80 4.98 2.13
N ILE A 251 16.94 6.18 2.70
CA ILE A 251 17.00 6.40 4.14
C ILE A 251 15.59 6.62 4.70
N THR A 252 14.74 7.33 3.97
CA THR A 252 13.30 7.45 4.26
C THR A 252 12.47 6.79 3.16
N GLY A 253 11.20 6.47 3.44
CA GLY A 253 10.27 5.88 2.46
C GLY A 253 8.99 6.71 2.28
N ARG A 254 9.08 7.89 1.66
CA ARG A 254 7.92 8.76 1.37
C ARG A 254 7.27 8.39 0.04
N THR A 255 5.99 8.76 -0.12
CA THR A 255 5.24 8.52 -1.36
C THR A 255 5.93 9.19 -2.55
N HIS A 256 6.19 8.44 -3.62
CA HIS A 256 6.87 8.92 -4.84
C HIS A 256 8.24 9.58 -4.61
N GLN A 257 8.92 9.29 -3.49
CA GLN A 257 10.14 10.00 -3.08
C GLN A 257 11.20 10.08 -4.19
N LEU A 258 11.62 8.95 -4.76
CA LEU A 258 12.65 8.93 -5.81
C LEU A 258 12.21 9.71 -7.05
N ARG A 259 10.96 9.49 -7.50
CA ARG A 259 10.37 10.12 -8.67
C ARG A 259 10.39 11.65 -8.57
N VAL A 260 9.93 12.17 -7.42
CA VAL A 260 9.85 13.61 -7.16
C VAL A 260 11.22 14.22 -6.98
N GLN A 261 12.10 13.58 -6.20
CA GLN A 261 13.46 14.09 -5.96
C GLN A 261 14.25 14.19 -7.28
N LEU A 262 14.24 13.12 -8.08
CA LEU A 262 14.98 13.08 -9.34
C LEU A 262 14.41 14.05 -10.38
N ALA A 263 13.09 14.15 -10.50
CA ALA A 263 12.46 15.15 -11.37
C ALA A 263 12.80 16.58 -10.92
N HIS A 264 12.78 16.87 -9.61
CA HIS A 264 13.14 18.18 -9.07
C HIS A 264 14.60 18.56 -9.36
N LEU A 265 15.51 17.58 -9.36
CA LEU A 265 16.92 17.77 -9.70
C LEU A 265 17.18 17.88 -11.21
N GLY A 266 16.15 17.78 -12.06
CA GLY A 266 16.28 17.80 -13.52
C GLY A 266 16.68 16.47 -14.14
N PHE A 267 16.63 15.37 -13.38
CA PHE A 267 16.96 14.01 -13.84
C PHE A 267 15.77 13.06 -13.74
N PRO A 268 14.62 13.34 -14.40
CA PRO A 268 13.44 12.50 -14.27
C PRO A 268 13.71 11.03 -14.64
N ILE A 269 13.05 10.12 -13.93
CA ILE A 269 13.13 8.68 -14.21
C ILE A 269 12.49 8.40 -15.58
N LEU A 270 13.17 7.62 -16.42
CA LEU A 270 12.63 7.20 -17.71
C LEU A 270 11.38 6.33 -17.53
N GLY A 271 10.34 6.60 -18.31
CA GLY A 271 9.04 5.92 -18.20
C GLY A 271 8.14 6.45 -17.08
N ASP A 272 8.57 7.47 -16.32
CA ASP A 272 7.72 8.08 -15.30
C ASP A 272 6.59 8.91 -15.95
N ASP A 273 5.38 8.36 -15.92
CA ASP A 273 4.15 8.93 -16.47
C ASP A 273 3.54 10.08 -15.64
N LYS A 274 4.18 10.48 -14.55
CA LYS A 274 3.63 11.46 -13.61
C LYS A 274 4.57 12.63 -13.34
N TYR A 275 5.86 12.38 -13.29
CA TYR A 275 6.89 13.38 -13.00
C TYR A 275 7.96 13.45 -14.09
N GLY A 276 7.91 12.57 -15.09
CA GLY A 276 8.90 12.49 -16.14
C GLY A 276 8.57 13.30 -17.40
N ASP A 277 9.44 13.14 -18.40
CA ASP A 277 9.27 13.73 -19.73
C ASP A 277 8.35 12.86 -20.59
N PHE A 278 7.11 13.33 -20.79
CA PHE A 278 6.08 12.63 -21.56
C PHE A 278 6.41 12.47 -23.04
N ALA A 279 7.18 13.38 -23.63
CA ALA A 279 7.59 13.30 -25.03
C ALA A 279 8.68 12.24 -25.19
N LEU A 280 9.69 12.29 -24.32
CA LEU A 280 10.76 11.32 -24.29
C LEU A 280 10.25 9.90 -23.99
N ASN A 281 9.37 9.75 -23.00
CA ASN A 281 8.78 8.45 -22.64
C ASN A 281 8.06 7.80 -23.83
N ARG A 282 7.27 8.60 -24.59
CA ARG A 282 6.61 8.11 -25.82
C ARG A 282 7.60 7.74 -26.91
N ALA A 283 8.72 8.45 -27.03
CA ALA A 283 9.74 8.16 -28.03
C ALA A 283 10.51 6.86 -27.68
N LEU A 284 10.84 6.65 -26.41
CA LEU A 284 11.53 5.46 -25.92
C LEU A 284 10.65 4.21 -26.05
N GLN A 285 9.36 4.29 -25.71
CA GLN A 285 8.45 3.15 -25.82
C GLN A 285 8.37 2.58 -27.25
N LYS A 286 8.58 3.41 -28.28
CA LYS A 286 8.63 2.97 -29.69
C LYS A 286 9.91 2.21 -30.05
N LYS A 287 10.97 2.35 -29.25
CA LYS A 287 12.29 1.75 -29.50
C LYS A 287 12.51 0.41 -28.79
N GLY A 288 11.56 -0.01 -27.93
CA GLY A 288 11.70 -1.18 -27.04
C GLY A 288 12.42 -0.83 -25.75
#